data_AF-A0A6I7PUD8-F1
#
_entry.id   AF-A0A6I7PUD8-F1
#
_cell.length_a   1.000
_cell.length_b   1.000
_cell.length_c   1.000
_cell.angle_alpha   90.00
_cell.angle_beta   90.00
_cell.angle_gamma   90.00
#
_symmetry.space_group_name_H-M   'P 1'
#
loop_
_entity.id
_entity.type
_entity.pdbx_description
1 polymer ?
#
loop_
_entity_poly.entity_id
_entity_poly.type
_entity_poly.pdbx_seq_one_letter_code
_entity_poly.pdbx_strand_id
1 'polypeptide(L)'
;MSRPRYEDLAPKLQMMVGDQNPKQKLMVSKGVAPAPPELLMSAWVYLAEDSDPMISAAAKKSLLEYPEAAVLGVLQKDLADWVLEGVGSQRQEESILEALILNPRTPASFLLTLAPQCSERLTQLIVENQERVIETPELVRALEANPKNLKSNTDRLRQFLKLAGIYIPGDPTTSSAAEKDAKADAAEAETESRSDSASAETTEEESLGEEQRMTLQKLIFSLNTGGKIKLALKGNKEARGILIRDTNKLVATSVLKSPRITENEVVHYSGLKNLSEDVVRDISKHPGWTKNYTVKVNLVQHPKTPLTASMQFLKFLNLRDLAQVSKARTVPAPVRKAAKQLLNTKRR
;
A
#
# COMPACT_ATOMS: atom_id res chain seq x y z
N MET A 1 -0.91 -22.75 -5.08
CA MET A 1 0.44 -22.91 -4.52
C MET A 1 1.48 -22.66 -5.59
N SER A 2 2.24 -21.59 -5.42
CA SER A 2 3.39 -21.28 -6.26
C SER A 2 4.63 -21.93 -5.65
N ARG A 3 4.89 -23.20 -5.97
CA ARG A 3 6.14 -23.86 -5.59
C ARG A 3 7.32 -23.15 -6.28
N PRO A 4 8.33 -22.68 -5.51
CA PRO A 4 9.51 -22.05 -6.11
C PRO A 4 10.35 -23.05 -6.90
N ARG A 5 11.15 -22.56 -7.83
CA ARG A 5 12.14 -23.41 -8.52
C ARG A 5 13.21 -23.84 -7.51
N TYR A 6 13.81 -25.00 -7.75
CA TYR A 6 14.85 -25.54 -6.87
C TYR A 6 16.02 -24.56 -6.68
N GLU A 7 16.41 -23.87 -7.76
CA GLU A 7 17.51 -22.90 -7.78
C GLU A 7 17.27 -21.68 -6.88
N ASP A 8 16.01 -21.30 -6.66
CA ASP A 8 15.62 -20.14 -5.86
C ASP A 8 15.55 -20.45 -4.36
N LEU A 9 15.69 -21.72 -3.97
CA LEU A 9 15.65 -22.14 -2.57
C LEU A 9 16.93 -21.72 -1.83
N ALA A 10 16.81 -21.47 -0.52
CA ALA A 10 17.99 -21.27 0.32
C ALA A 10 18.93 -22.49 0.28
N PRO A 11 20.28 -22.31 0.32
CA PRO A 11 21.22 -23.42 0.16
C PRO A 11 21.02 -24.59 1.13
N LYS A 12 20.63 -24.30 2.38
CA LYS A 12 20.33 -25.33 3.38
C LYS A 12 19.10 -26.17 3.01
N LEU A 13 18.10 -25.54 2.39
CA LEU A 13 16.89 -26.22 1.95
C LEU A 13 17.15 -27.04 0.68
N GLN A 14 17.93 -26.49 -0.27
CA GLN A 14 18.40 -27.22 -1.46
C GLN A 14 19.10 -28.54 -1.09
N MET A 15 19.98 -28.51 -0.10
CA MET A 15 20.69 -29.69 0.39
C MET A 15 19.74 -30.77 0.95
N MET A 16 18.61 -30.37 1.53
CA MET A 16 17.66 -31.30 2.15
C MET A 16 16.68 -31.93 1.16
N VAL A 17 16.24 -31.17 0.16
CA VAL A 17 15.21 -31.60 -0.80
C VAL A 17 15.79 -32.05 -2.14
N GLY A 18 17.08 -31.84 -2.38
CA GLY A 18 17.75 -32.13 -3.64
C GLY A 18 17.86 -33.62 -3.93
N ASP A 19 17.76 -33.97 -5.22
CA ASP A 19 17.82 -35.36 -5.70
C ASP A 19 19.22 -35.97 -5.62
N GLN A 20 20.25 -35.15 -5.36
CA GLN A 20 21.62 -35.60 -5.20
C GLN A 20 21.78 -36.59 -4.03
N ASN A 21 20.97 -36.46 -2.98
CA ASN A 21 21.00 -37.33 -1.79
C ASN A 21 19.61 -37.93 -1.49
N PRO A 22 19.19 -38.99 -2.20
CA PRO A 22 17.84 -39.55 -2.06
C PRO A 22 17.55 -40.10 -0.65
N LYS A 23 18.58 -40.62 0.05
CA LYS A 23 18.44 -41.07 1.45
C LYS A 23 18.09 -39.92 2.39
N GLN A 24 18.72 -38.77 2.21
CA GLN A 24 18.47 -37.57 3.01
C GLN A 24 17.08 -37.01 2.69
N LYS A 25 16.72 -36.91 1.40
CA LYS A 25 15.39 -36.49 0.95
C LYS A 25 14.28 -37.33 1.57
N LEU A 26 14.45 -38.66 1.60
CA LEU A 26 13.51 -39.60 2.24
C LEU A 26 13.46 -39.46 3.78
N MET A 27 14.60 -39.21 4.42
CA MET A 27 14.65 -39.00 5.88
C MET A 27 13.92 -37.71 6.28
N VAL A 28 14.09 -36.66 5.47
CA VAL A 28 13.40 -35.37 5.63
C VAL A 28 11.91 -35.55 5.40
N SER A 29 11.50 -36.22 4.32
CA SER A 29 10.08 -36.43 4.01
C SER A 29 9.34 -37.24 5.09
N LYS A 30 10.03 -38.08 5.85
CA LYS A 30 9.49 -38.83 6.99
C LYS A 30 9.56 -38.08 8.32
N GLY A 31 10.15 -36.88 8.35
CA GLY A 31 10.30 -36.06 9.54
C GLY A 31 11.30 -36.57 10.58
N VAL A 32 12.22 -37.46 10.18
CA VAL A 32 13.25 -38.04 11.07
C VAL A 32 14.55 -37.23 11.03
N ALA A 33 14.71 -36.35 10.03
CA ALA A 33 15.94 -35.59 9.83
C ALA A 33 16.22 -34.59 10.98
N PRO A 34 17.45 -34.51 11.48
CA PRO A 34 17.82 -33.51 12.49
C PRO A 34 17.96 -32.13 11.84
N ALA A 35 16.92 -31.33 11.91
CA ALA A 35 16.92 -29.96 11.39
C ALA A 35 16.01 -29.04 12.23
N PRO A 36 16.23 -27.72 12.19
CA PRO A 36 15.34 -26.76 12.82
C PRO A 36 13.90 -26.89 12.28
N PRO A 37 12.87 -26.71 13.14
CA PRO A 37 11.46 -26.81 12.75
C PRO A 37 11.04 -26.02 11.51
N GLU A 38 11.54 -24.78 11.37
CA GLU A 38 11.28 -23.90 10.23
C GLU A 38 11.77 -24.49 8.90
N LEU A 39 12.91 -25.18 8.94
CA LEU A 39 13.53 -25.78 7.77
C LEU A 39 12.85 -27.10 7.40
N LEU A 40 12.45 -27.89 8.40
CA LEU A 40 11.64 -29.10 8.20
C LEU A 40 10.29 -28.78 7.57
N MET A 41 9.59 -27.77 8.10
CA MET A 41 8.30 -27.35 7.56
C MET A 41 8.41 -26.86 6.12
N SER A 42 9.41 -26.03 5.83
CA SER A 42 9.69 -25.57 4.47
C SER A 42 9.98 -26.76 3.53
N ALA A 43 10.76 -27.73 3.99
CA ALA A 43 11.05 -28.94 3.23
C ALA A 43 9.80 -29.80 2.99
N TRP A 44 8.94 -30.00 3.98
CA TRP A 44 7.71 -30.78 3.81
C TRP A 44 6.74 -30.11 2.84
N VAL A 45 6.56 -28.78 2.93
CA VAL A 45 5.74 -28.05 1.96
C VAL A 45 6.30 -28.20 0.54
N TYR A 46 7.63 -28.09 0.37
CA TYR A 46 8.25 -28.25 -0.94
C TYR A 46 8.10 -29.67 -1.50
N LEU A 47 8.31 -30.68 -0.65
CA LEU A 47 8.23 -32.09 -1.01
C LEU A 47 6.78 -32.58 -1.16
N ALA A 48 5.78 -31.87 -0.65
CA ALA A 48 4.37 -32.22 -0.82
C ALA A 48 3.93 -32.23 -2.30
N GLU A 49 4.63 -31.52 -3.18
CA GLU A 49 4.39 -31.51 -4.63
C GLU A 49 5.49 -32.24 -5.42
N ASP A 50 6.31 -33.07 -4.76
CA ASP A 50 7.37 -33.82 -5.42
C ASP A 50 6.85 -34.77 -6.51
N SER A 51 7.67 -35.03 -7.53
CA SER A 51 7.35 -35.94 -8.61
C SER A 51 7.22 -37.39 -8.13
N ASP A 52 7.92 -37.77 -7.05
CA ASP A 52 7.79 -39.09 -6.42
C ASP A 52 6.58 -39.12 -5.47
N PRO A 53 5.53 -39.92 -5.76
CA PRO A 53 4.34 -40.01 -4.92
C PRO A 53 4.63 -40.50 -3.50
N MET A 54 5.66 -41.33 -3.31
CA MET A 54 6.02 -41.84 -1.98
C MET A 54 6.61 -40.74 -1.10
N ILE A 55 7.46 -39.88 -1.68
CA ILE A 55 8.05 -38.73 -1.00
C ILE A 55 6.96 -37.69 -0.70
N SER A 56 6.11 -37.39 -1.68
CA SER A 56 4.98 -36.47 -1.52
C SER A 56 4.03 -36.90 -0.40
N ALA A 57 3.62 -38.18 -0.39
CA ALA A 57 2.73 -38.71 0.63
C ALA A 57 3.39 -38.68 2.02
N ALA A 58 4.67 -39.05 2.11
CA ALA A 58 5.42 -38.99 3.38
C ALA A 58 5.49 -37.55 3.91
N ALA A 59 5.84 -36.59 3.06
CA ALA A 59 5.98 -35.19 3.45
C ALA A 59 4.65 -34.58 3.92
N LYS A 60 3.54 -34.86 3.21
CA LYS A 60 2.19 -34.45 3.62
C LYS A 60 1.82 -35.05 4.97
N LYS A 61 2.09 -36.35 5.16
CA LYS A 61 1.84 -37.05 6.42
C LYS A 61 2.63 -36.43 7.57
N SER A 62 3.94 -36.19 7.38
CA SER A 62 4.78 -35.56 8.40
C SER A 62 4.29 -34.15 8.76
N LEU A 63 3.86 -33.36 7.77
CA LEU A 63 3.30 -32.04 8.05
C LEU A 63 1.97 -32.11 8.81
N LEU A 64 1.10 -33.08 8.49
CA LEU A 64 -0.18 -33.29 9.18
C LEU A 64 0.02 -33.76 10.64
N GLU A 65 0.94 -34.69 10.87
CA GLU A 65 1.21 -35.26 12.20
C GLU A 65 2.07 -34.35 13.09
N TYR A 66 2.67 -33.28 12.53
CA TYR A 66 3.50 -32.37 13.29
C TYR A 66 2.69 -31.62 14.38
N PRO A 67 3.15 -31.58 15.65
CA PRO A 67 2.37 -31.03 16.75
C PRO A 67 1.92 -29.59 16.49
N GLU A 68 0.64 -29.30 16.75
CA GLU A 68 0.03 -27.99 16.50
C GLU A 68 0.79 -26.84 17.16
N ALA A 69 1.17 -26.99 18.44
CA ALA A 69 1.96 -26.00 19.17
C ALA A 69 3.32 -25.71 18.50
N ALA A 70 3.94 -26.74 17.91
CA ALA A 70 5.20 -26.58 17.19
C ALA A 70 4.99 -25.87 15.84
N VAL A 71 3.86 -26.13 15.16
CA VAL A 71 3.47 -25.36 13.95
C VAL A 71 3.28 -23.89 14.29
N LEU A 72 2.50 -23.59 15.33
CA LEU A 72 2.23 -22.22 15.78
C LEU A 72 3.53 -21.48 16.14
N GLY A 73 4.45 -22.14 16.84
CA GLY A 73 5.76 -21.57 17.16
C GLY A 73 6.63 -21.29 15.93
N VAL A 74 6.48 -22.07 14.86
CA VAL A 74 7.19 -21.85 13.58
C VAL A 74 6.54 -20.72 12.79
N LEU A 75 5.21 -20.59 12.78
CA LEU A 75 4.48 -19.52 12.07
C LEU A 75 4.76 -18.11 12.61
N GLN A 76 5.27 -18.00 13.85
CA GLN A 76 5.74 -16.74 14.43
C GLN A 76 7.12 -16.31 13.92
N LYS A 77 7.87 -17.22 13.28
CA LYS A 77 9.18 -16.91 12.68
C LYS A 77 9.02 -16.33 11.28
N ASP A 78 10.12 -15.79 10.76
CA ASP A 78 10.19 -15.33 9.38
C ASP A 78 10.22 -16.54 8.43
N LEU A 79 9.14 -16.72 7.68
CA LEU A 79 8.95 -17.81 6.72
C LEU A 79 8.63 -17.24 5.36
N ALA A 80 9.03 -17.98 4.33
CA ALA A 80 8.69 -17.62 2.96
C ALA A 80 7.18 -17.77 2.69
N ASP A 81 6.65 -16.90 1.85
CA ASP A 81 5.25 -16.75 1.50
C ASP A 81 4.61 -18.06 1.02
N TRP A 82 5.34 -18.83 0.19
CA TRP A 82 4.88 -20.13 -0.32
C TRP A 82 4.80 -21.22 0.76
N VAL A 83 5.61 -21.12 1.82
CA VAL A 83 5.55 -22.03 2.97
C VAL A 83 4.26 -21.78 3.75
N LEU A 84 3.92 -20.52 3.99
CA LEU A 84 2.68 -20.14 4.69
C LEU A 84 1.44 -20.63 3.96
N GLU A 85 1.36 -20.41 2.64
CA GLU A 85 0.26 -20.94 1.80
C GLU A 85 0.23 -22.48 1.82
N GLY A 86 1.39 -23.12 1.74
CA GLY A 86 1.47 -24.58 1.76
C GLY A 86 1.06 -25.21 3.09
N VAL A 87 1.45 -24.62 4.22
CA VAL A 87 0.98 -25.03 5.55
C VAL A 87 -0.53 -24.91 5.63
N GLY A 88 -1.08 -23.74 5.27
CA GLY A 88 -2.52 -23.48 5.31
C GLY A 88 -3.35 -24.33 4.36
N SER A 89 -2.73 -24.90 3.31
CA SER A 89 -3.42 -25.84 2.42
C SER A 89 -3.61 -27.23 3.03
N GLN A 90 -2.65 -27.67 3.85
CA GLN A 90 -2.65 -29.01 4.45
C GLN A 90 -3.25 -29.02 5.87
N ARG A 91 -3.03 -27.93 6.63
CA ARG A 91 -3.44 -27.78 8.03
C ARG A 91 -4.63 -26.83 8.11
N GLN A 92 -5.80 -27.38 8.42
CA GLN A 92 -7.09 -26.66 8.46
C GLN A 92 -7.59 -26.42 9.90
N GLU A 93 -6.75 -26.67 10.90
CA GLU A 93 -7.06 -26.36 12.29
C GLU A 93 -7.24 -24.85 12.49
N GLU A 94 -8.26 -24.46 13.25
CA GLU A 94 -8.69 -23.06 13.35
C GLU A 94 -7.62 -22.13 13.94
N SER A 95 -6.85 -22.61 14.91
CA SER A 95 -5.71 -21.90 15.51
C SER A 95 -4.58 -21.62 14.52
N ILE A 96 -4.28 -22.58 13.63
CA ILE A 96 -3.26 -22.44 12.59
C ILE A 96 -3.72 -21.45 11.53
N LEU A 97 -4.97 -21.56 11.08
CA LEU A 97 -5.56 -20.64 10.10
C LEU A 97 -5.62 -19.21 10.62
N GLU A 98 -5.95 -19.01 11.89
CA GLU A 98 -5.88 -17.71 12.56
C GLU A 98 -4.46 -17.15 12.58
N ALA A 99 -3.46 -17.94 12.98
CA ALA A 99 -2.06 -17.52 12.97
C ALA A 99 -1.60 -17.11 11.56
N LEU A 100 -2.05 -17.83 10.53
CA LEU A 100 -1.80 -17.48 9.13
C LEU A 100 -2.50 -16.18 8.72
N ILE A 101 -3.77 -15.97 9.07
CA ILE A 101 -4.51 -14.73 8.75
C ILE A 101 -3.83 -13.51 9.38
N LEU A 102 -3.38 -13.63 10.63
CA LEU A 102 -2.72 -12.57 11.39
C LEU A 102 -1.28 -12.30 10.91
N ASN A 103 -0.64 -13.26 10.24
CA ASN A 103 0.71 -13.08 9.73
C ASN A 103 0.69 -12.14 8.50
N PRO A 104 1.46 -11.02 8.52
CA PRO A 104 1.47 -10.04 7.43
C PRO A 104 2.07 -10.57 6.12
N ARG A 105 2.91 -11.63 6.18
CA ARG A 105 3.54 -12.26 5.01
C ARG A 105 2.63 -13.26 4.31
N THR A 106 1.50 -13.65 4.90
CA THR A 106 0.61 -14.64 4.30
C THR A 106 0.07 -14.14 2.95
N PRO A 107 0.23 -14.92 1.87
CA PRO A 107 -0.20 -14.52 0.54
C PRO A 107 -1.68 -14.17 0.44
N ALA A 108 -1.98 -13.19 -0.41
CA ALA A 108 -3.35 -12.87 -0.77
C ALA A 108 -4.06 -14.03 -1.49
N SER A 109 -3.32 -14.80 -2.32
CA SER A 109 -3.81 -16.02 -2.98
C SER A 109 -4.42 -17.00 -1.97
N PHE A 110 -3.71 -17.26 -0.87
CA PHE A 110 -4.18 -18.14 0.18
C PHE A 110 -5.47 -17.59 0.83
N LEU A 111 -5.49 -16.32 1.21
CA LEU A 111 -6.69 -15.73 1.82
C LEU A 111 -7.91 -15.75 0.89
N LEU A 112 -7.72 -15.55 -0.41
CA LEU A 112 -8.80 -15.65 -1.39
C LEU A 112 -9.37 -17.06 -1.50
N THR A 113 -8.54 -18.09 -1.33
CA THR A 113 -9.00 -19.49 -1.28
C THR A 113 -9.61 -19.87 0.07
N LEU A 114 -9.16 -19.26 1.17
CA LEU A 114 -9.63 -19.54 2.52
C LEU A 114 -10.96 -18.84 2.82
N ALA A 115 -11.12 -17.59 2.39
CA ALA A 115 -12.27 -16.74 2.72
C ALA A 115 -13.63 -17.36 2.40
N PRO A 116 -13.86 -18.07 1.27
CA PRO A 116 -15.15 -18.69 0.96
C PRO A 116 -15.58 -19.84 1.89
N GLN A 117 -14.63 -20.48 2.60
CA GLN A 117 -14.87 -21.73 3.33
C GLN A 117 -14.59 -21.65 4.84
N CYS A 118 -13.94 -20.58 5.31
CA CYS A 118 -13.54 -20.44 6.71
C CYS A 118 -14.73 -20.20 7.67
N SER A 119 -14.48 -20.34 8.97
CA SER A 119 -15.48 -20.13 10.03
C SER A 119 -15.87 -18.64 10.15
N GLU A 120 -16.98 -18.36 10.82
CA GLU A 120 -17.44 -16.98 11.10
C GLU A 120 -16.40 -16.19 11.90
N ARG A 121 -15.70 -16.82 12.84
CA ARG A 121 -14.61 -16.21 13.58
C ARG A 121 -13.47 -15.77 12.66
N LEU A 122 -13.06 -16.65 11.73
CA LEU A 122 -11.97 -16.34 10.80
C LEU A 122 -12.39 -15.29 9.75
N THR A 123 -13.65 -15.27 9.30
CA THR A 123 -14.12 -14.20 8.40
C THR A 123 -14.06 -12.84 9.10
N GLN A 124 -14.45 -12.75 10.37
CA GLN A 124 -14.34 -11.52 11.16
C GLN A 124 -12.88 -11.03 11.26
N LEU A 125 -11.93 -11.93 11.53
CA LEU A 125 -10.49 -11.57 11.57
C LEU A 125 -9.99 -11.01 10.23
N ILE A 126 -10.43 -11.58 9.10
CA ILE A 126 -10.07 -11.07 7.77
C ILE A 126 -10.67 -9.68 7.55
N VAL A 127 -11.93 -9.47 7.95
CA VAL A 127 -12.65 -8.20 7.82
C VAL A 127 -12.02 -7.08 8.66
N GLU A 128 -11.61 -7.40 9.89
CA GLU A 128 -10.97 -6.45 10.80
C GLU A 128 -9.60 -5.99 10.28
N ASN A 129 -8.92 -6.82 9.50
CA ASN A 129 -7.67 -6.46 8.84
C ASN A 129 -7.91 -5.60 7.58
N GLN A 130 -8.34 -4.35 7.81
CA GLN A 130 -8.63 -3.39 6.74
C GLN A 130 -7.41 -3.08 5.85
N GLU A 131 -6.19 -3.19 6.39
CA GLU A 131 -4.96 -3.03 5.61
C GLU A 131 -4.87 -4.08 4.49
N ARG A 132 -5.16 -5.35 4.80
CA ARG A 132 -5.20 -6.42 3.79
C ARG A 132 -6.31 -6.21 2.76
N VAL A 133 -7.47 -5.70 3.19
CA VAL A 133 -8.59 -5.43 2.28
C VAL A 133 -8.26 -4.28 1.32
N ILE A 134 -7.58 -3.24 1.78
CA ILE A 134 -7.08 -2.15 0.91
C ILE A 134 -6.05 -2.69 -0.08
N GLU A 135 -5.18 -3.59 0.36
CA GLU A 135 -4.17 -4.20 -0.49
C GLU A 135 -4.77 -5.16 -1.53
N THR A 136 -5.73 -5.99 -1.13
CA THR A 136 -6.41 -6.97 -1.99
C THR A 136 -7.93 -6.81 -1.88
N PRO A 137 -8.54 -5.88 -2.64
CA PRO A 137 -9.99 -5.63 -2.59
C PRO A 137 -10.86 -6.82 -2.99
N GLU A 138 -10.29 -7.76 -3.76
CA GLU A 138 -10.94 -9.02 -4.16
C GLU A 138 -11.40 -9.87 -2.97
N LEU A 139 -10.77 -9.70 -1.80
CA LEU A 139 -11.17 -10.37 -0.57
C LEU A 139 -12.63 -10.10 -0.20
N VAL A 140 -13.16 -8.91 -0.52
CA VAL A 140 -14.57 -8.60 -0.25
C VAL A 140 -15.50 -9.59 -0.96
N ARG A 141 -15.25 -9.88 -2.24
CA ARG A 141 -16.05 -10.83 -3.02
C ARG A 141 -15.86 -12.26 -2.54
N ALA A 142 -14.64 -12.63 -2.17
CA ALA A 142 -14.34 -13.96 -1.63
C ALA A 142 -15.08 -14.20 -0.29
N LEU A 143 -15.15 -13.17 0.57
CA LEU A 143 -15.94 -13.20 1.81
C LEU A 143 -17.45 -13.24 1.54
N GLU A 144 -17.95 -12.56 0.50
CA GLU A 144 -19.36 -12.61 0.10
C GLU A 144 -19.81 -13.98 -0.39
N ALA A 145 -18.90 -14.77 -0.96
CA ALA A 145 -19.16 -16.15 -1.34
C ALA A 145 -19.28 -17.11 -0.14
N ASN A 146 -18.85 -16.69 1.05
CA ASN A 146 -18.92 -17.52 2.26
C ASN A 146 -20.31 -17.44 2.91
N PRO A 147 -21.05 -18.56 3.04
CA PRO A 147 -22.36 -18.56 3.69
C PRO A 147 -22.33 -18.21 5.19
N LYS A 148 -21.17 -18.32 5.84
CA LYS A 148 -20.97 -17.98 7.26
C LYS A 148 -20.56 -16.52 7.48
N ASN A 149 -20.32 -15.76 6.42
CA ASN A 149 -20.00 -14.34 6.54
C ASN A 149 -21.28 -13.50 6.67
N LEU A 150 -21.30 -12.57 7.64
CA LEU A 150 -22.38 -11.61 7.76
C LEU A 150 -22.27 -10.55 6.66
N LYS A 151 -23.36 -10.32 5.94
CA LYS A 151 -23.42 -9.30 4.89
C LYS A 151 -23.04 -7.89 5.37
N SER A 152 -23.39 -7.56 6.62
CA SER A 152 -23.04 -6.27 7.23
C SER A 152 -21.53 -6.02 7.33
N ASN A 153 -20.71 -7.08 7.39
CA ASN A 153 -19.26 -6.97 7.42
C ASN A 153 -18.72 -6.49 6.06
N THR A 154 -19.18 -7.10 4.97
CA THR A 154 -18.74 -6.75 3.61
C THR A 154 -19.38 -5.48 3.09
N ASP A 155 -20.61 -5.15 3.52
CA ASP A 155 -21.27 -3.89 3.17
C ASP A 155 -20.46 -2.67 3.65
N ARG A 156 -19.96 -2.71 4.90
CA ARG A 156 -19.10 -1.64 5.45
C ARG A 156 -17.78 -1.52 4.69
N LEU A 157 -17.15 -2.66 4.36
CA LEU A 157 -15.92 -2.67 3.57
C LEU A 157 -16.14 -2.11 2.16
N ARG A 158 -17.22 -2.52 1.47
CA ARG A 158 -17.56 -2.01 0.13
C ARG A 158 -17.83 -0.51 0.18
N GLN A 159 -18.59 -0.03 1.17
CA GLN A 159 -18.83 1.40 1.34
C GLN A 159 -17.51 2.16 1.56
N PHE A 160 -16.63 1.64 2.42
CA PHE A 160 -15.32 2.24 2.67
C PHE A 160 -14.47 2.29 1.40
N LEU A 161 -14.31 1.16 0.69
CA LEU A 161 -13.53 1.08 -0.56
C LEU A 161 -14.10 2.01 -1.63
N LYS A 162 -15.43 2.10 -1.76
CA LYS A 162 -16.09 3.03 -2.67
C LYS A 162 -15.76 4.49 -2.35
N LEU A 163 -15.89 4.90 -1.08
CA LEU A 163 -15.56 6.26 -0.64
C LEU A 163 -14.07 6.57 -0.83
N ALA A 164 -13.20 5.58 -0.61
CA ALA A 164 -11.77 5.65 -0.85
C ALA A 164 -11.38 5.62 -2.34
N GLY A 165 -12.32 5.38 -3.26
CA GLY A 165 -12.05 5.22 -4.70
C GLY A 165 -11.18 4.00 -5.04
N ILE A 166 -11.27 2.94 -4.23
CA ILE A 166 -10.57 1.67 -4.46
C ILE A 166 -11.50 0.73 -5.22
N TYR A 167 -11.08 0.36 -6.43
CA TYR A 167 -11.79 -0.56 -7.30
C TYR A 167 -11.72 -2.01 -6.78
N ILE A 168 -12.83 -2.75 -6.88
CA ILE A 168 -12.90 -4.17 -6.58
C ILE A 168 -12.94 -4.95 -7.91
N PRO A 169 -11.89 -5.72 -8.24
CA PRO A 169 -11.85 -6.48 -9.48
C PRO A 169 -13.04 -7.44 -9.67
N GLY A 170 -13.68 -7.31 -10.83
CA GLY A 170 -14.83 -8.14 -11.23
C GLY A 170 -16.14 -7.82 -10.50
N ASP A 171 -16.24 -6.69 -9.81
CA ASP A 171 -17.51 -6.19 -9.25
C ASP A 171 -18.26 -5.35 -10.31
N PRO A 172 -19.46 -5.77 -10.76
CA PRO A 172 -20.23 -5.04 -11.77
C PRO A 172 -20.59 -3.61 -11.35
N THR A 173 -20.66 -3.33 -10.03
CA THR A 173 -20.97 -1.99 -9.52
C THR A 173 -19.82 -1.00 -9.66
N THR A 174 -18.59 -1.48 -9.89
CA THR A 174 -17.39 -0.65 -10.00
C THR A 174 -16.85 -0.52 -11.44
N SER A 175 -17.37 -1.34 -12.37
CA SER A 175 -16.96 -1.35 -13.79
C SER A 175 -17.20 -0.02 -14.51
N SER A 176 -18.17 0.79 -14.08
CA SER A 176 -18.45 2.09 -14.71
C SER A 176 -17.53 3.23 -14.24
N ALA A 177 -16.81 3.06 -13.13
CA ALA A 177 -15.88 4.05 -12.59
C ALA A 177 -14.44 3.80 -13.12
N ALA A 178 -14.00 2.54 -13.16
CA ALA A 178 -12.63 2.19 -13.58
C ALA A 178 -12.32 2.46 -15.07
N GLU A 179 -13.31 2.30 -15.97
CA GLU A 179 -13.13 2.66 -17.39
C GLU A 179 -13.03 4.17 -17.62
N LYS A 180 -13.54 4.98 -16.68
CA LYS A 180 -13.45 6.44 -16.74
C LYS A 180 -12.11 6.95 -16.18
N ASP A 181 -11.66 6.40 -15.06
CA ASP A 181 -10.38 6.78 -14.44
C ASP A 181 -9.16 6.35 -15.30
N ALA A 182 -9.18 5.13 -15.87
CA ALA A 182 -8.05 4.64 -16.67
C ALA A 182 -7.91 5.31 -18.04
N LYS A 183 -9.02 5.80 -18.63
CA LYS A 183 -8.99 6.61 -19.87
C LYS A 183 -8.64 8.07 -19.60
N ALA A 184 -8.96 8.61 -18.42
CA ALA A 184 -8.58 9.96 -18.00
C ALA A 184 -7.06 10.08 -17.75
N ASP A 185 -6.45 9.11 -17.06
CA ASP A 185 -5.00 9.08 -16.81
C ASP A 185 -4.17 8.97 -18.10
N ALA A 186 -4.68 8.24 -19.11
CA ALA A 186 -4.01 8.11 -20.42
C ALA A 186 -4.13 9.37 -21.29
N ALA A 187 -5.23 10.11 -21.16
CA ALA A 187 -5.47 11.35 -21.92
C ALA A 187 -4.65 12.54 -21.39
N GLU A 188 -4.37 12.60 -20.09
CA GLU A 188 -3.49 13.63 -19.52
C GLU A 188 -2.02 13.48 -19.98
N ALA A 189 -1.56 12.28 -20.32
CA ALA A 189 -0.19 12.02 -20.74
C ALA A 189 0.11 12.38 -22.21
N GLU A 190 -0.89 12.37 -23.10
CA GLU A 190 -0.70 12.67 -24.54
C GLU A 190 -0.95 14.14 -24.92
N THR A 191 -1.48 14.97 -24.00
CA THR A 191 -1.92 16.34 -24.34
C THR A 191 -0.83 17.43 -24.13
N GLU A 192 0.40 17.06 -23.73
CA GLU A 192 1.50 18.03 -23.52
C GLU A 192 2.15 18.59 -24.81
N SER A 193 1.70 18.22 -26.01
CA SER A 193 2.16 18.83 -27.26
C SER A 193 1.03 19.31 -28.17
N ARG A 194 0.32 20.37 -27.78
CA ARG A 194 -0.21 21.38 -28.71
C ARG A 194 -0.78 22.58 -27.97
N SER A 195 -0.19 23.74 -28.27
CA SER A 195 -0.64 25.05 -27.82
C SER A 195 -1.98 25.44 -28.45
N ASP A 196 -2.78 26.07 -27.59
CA ASP A 196 -3.72 27.17 -27.83
C ASP A 196 -5.19 26.87 -28.21
N SER A 197 -6.04 27.43 -27.34
CA SER A 197 -7.49 27.65 -27.44
C SER A 197 -8.46 26.46 -27.36
N ALA A 198 -9.49 26.69 -26.54
CA ALA A 198 -10.82 26.08 -26.49
C ALA A 198 -11.09 24.96 -25.46
N SER A 199 -12.12 25.25 -24.66
CA SER A 199 -12.93 24.37 -23.78
C SER A 199 -12.21 23.64 -22.65
N ALA A 200 -12.28 24.25 -21.46
CA ALA A 200 -12.21 23.55 -20.19
C ALA A 200 -13.38 22.56 -20.09
N GLU A 201 -13.15 21.30 -20.44
CA GLU A 201 -13.96 20.18 -19.97
C GLU A 201 -13.33 19.67 -18.68
N THR A 202 -13.78 20.24 -17.56
CA THR A 202 -13.55 19.70 -16.22
C THR A 202 -14.11 18.29 -16.18
N THR A 203 -13.25 17.28 -16.16
CA THR A 203 -13.61 15.93 -15.73
C THR A 203 -13.95 16.03 -14.25
N GLU A 204 -15.24 16.19 -13.95
CA GLU A 204 -15.76 16.19 -12.59
C GLU A 204 -15.58 14.77 -12.03
N GLU A 205 -14.44 14.52 -11.37
CA GLU A 205 -14.43 13.62 -10.22
C GLU A 205 -15.60 14.10 -9.35
N GLU A 206 -16.70 13.34 -9.27
CA GLU A 206 -17.85 13.68 -8.42
C GLU A 206 -17.30 14.00 -7.03
N SER A 207 -17.27 15.29 -6.70
CA SER A 207 -16.69 15.74 -5.45
C SER A 207 -17.55 15.15 -4.34
N LEU A 208 -16.94 14.34 -3.48
CA LEU A 208 -17.66 13.72 -2.36
C LEU A 208 -18.42 14.79 -1.58
N GLY A 209 -19.71 14.55 -1.33
CA GLY A 209 -20.51 15.42 -0.47
C GLY A 209 -19.89 15.54 0.93
N GLU A 210 -20.22 16.59 1.67
CA GLU A 210 -19.63 16.84 3.00
C GLU A 210 -19.82 15.66 3.96
N GLU A 211 -21.00 15.03 3.94
CA GLU A 211 -21.29 13.85 4.76
C GLU A 211 -20.40 12.64 4.40
N GLN A 212 -20.17 12.43 3.11
CA GLN A 212 -19.32 11.35 2.61
C GLN A 212 -17.86 11.59 2.98
N ARG A 213 -17.39 12.84 2.89
CA ARG A 213 -16.05 13.25 3.35
C ARG A 213 -15.87 13.01 4.84
N MET A 214 -16.84 13.40 5.67
CA MET A 214 -16.79 13.16 7.12
C MET A 214 -16.79 11.66 7.45
N THR A 215 -17.55 10.87 6.69
CA THR A 215 -17.58 9.42 6.83
C THR A 215 -16.23 8.79 6.46
N LEU A 216 -15.65 9.18 5.31
CA LEU A 216 -14.33 8.74 4.89
C LEU A 216 -13.26 9.12 5.92
N GLN A 217 -13.30 10.34 6.45
CA GLN A 217 -12.38 10.77 7.51
C GLN A 217 -12.49 9.86 8.74
N LYS A 218 -13.70 9.61 9.25
CA LYS A 218 -13.92 8.70 10.40
C LYS A 218 -13.34 7.31 10.15
N LEU A 219 -13.54 6.76 8.95
CA LEU A 219 -13.01 5.44 8.57
C LEU A 219 -11.47 5.46 8.45
N ILE A 220 -10.88 6.54 7.93
CA ILE A 220 -9.43 6.70 7.88
C ILE A 220 -8.83 6.76 9.30
N PHE A 221 -9.53 7.40 10.24
CA PHE A 221 -9.07 7.48 11.62
C PHE A 221 -9.11 6.13 12.35
N SER A 222 -9.98 5.20 11.96
CA SER A 222 -9.98 3.84 12.52
C SER A 222 -8.87 2.94 11.99
N LEU A 223 -8.22 3.31 10.88
CA LEU A 223 -7.11 2.52 10.32
C LEU A 223 -5.85 2.61 11.18
N ASN A 224 -5.14 1.49 11.25
CA ASN A 224 -3.76 1.46 11.75
C ASN A 224 -2.81 2.24 10.80
N THR A 225 -1.55 2.40 11.23
CA THR A 225 -0.56 3.15 10.42
C THR A 225 -0.29 2.48 9.06
N GLY A 226 -0.24 1.15 9.00
CA GLY A 226 0.00 0.40 7.76
C GLY A 226 -1.12 0.58 6.73
N GLY A 227 -2.37 0.39 7.16
CA GLY A 227 -3.57 0.63 6.38
C GLY A 227 -3.66 2.06 5.84
N LYS A 228 -3.30 3.07 6.64
CA LYS A 228 -3.19 4.45 6.16
C LYS A 228 -2.13 4.64 5.08
N ILE A 229 -0.97 3.98 5.21
CA ILE A 229 0.08 4.01 4.18
C ILE A 229 -0.42 3.35 2.89
N LYS A 230 -1.06 2.17 2.97
CA LYS A 230 -1.64 1.49 1.81
C LYS A 230 -2.72 2.33 1.15
N LEU A 231 -3.57 2.97 1.95
CA LEU A 231 -4.62 3.87 1.46
C LEU A 231 -4.02 5.13 0.81
N ALA A 232 -2.95 5.69 1.35
CA ALA A 232 -2.24 6.82 0.74
C ALA A 232 -1.75 6.50 -0.68
N LEU A 233 -1.32 5.25 -0.91
CA LEU A 233 -0.83 4.80 -2.21
C LEU A 233 -1.95 4.49 -3.21
N LYS A 234 -3.03 3.81 -2.78
CA LYS A 234 -4.10 3.30 -3.67
C LYS A 234 -5.36 4.15 -3.73
N GLY A 235 -5.64 4.95 -2.71
CA GLY A 235 -6.88 5.72 -2.58
C GLY A 235 -6.97 6.91 -3.54
N ASN A 236 -8.17 7.47 -3.62
CA ASN A 236 -8.49 8.67 -4.40
C ASN A 236 -7.88 9.96 -3.82
N LYS A 237 -8.04 11.05 -4.57
CA LYS A 237 -7.60 12.40 -4.20
C LYS A 237 -8.10 12.87 -2.84
N GLU A 238 -9.35 12.56 -2.49
CA GLU A 238 -9.94 12.92 -1.20
C GLU A 238 -9.26 12.20 -0.03
N ALA A 239 -9.03 10.88 -0.16
CA ALA A 239 -8.28 10.13 0.84
C ALA A 239 -6.84 10.66 1.00
N ARG A 240 -6.15 10.95 -0.11
CA ARG A 240 -4.81 11.57 -0.09
C ARG A 240 -4.81 12.95 0.56
N GLY A 241 -5.81 13.79 0.26
CA GLY A 241 -5.97 15.12 0.84
C GLY A 241 -6.22 15.11 2.36
N ILE A 242 -6.81 14.03 2.89
CA ILE A 242 -6.93 13.81 4.34
C ILE A 242 -5.58 13.33 4.91
N LEU A 243 -4.96 12.33 4.28
CA LEU A 243 -3.75 11.66 4.76
C LEU A 243 -2.49 12.52 4.70
N ILE A 244 -2.40 13.51 3.80
CA ILE A 244 -1.25 14.42 3.69
C ILE A 244 -1.06 15.28 4.95
N ARG A 245 -2.13 15.46 5.74
CA ARG A 245 -2.15 16.20 7.01
C ARG A 245 -2.03 15.29 8.23
N ASP A 246 -1.80 13.99 8.04
CA ASP A 246 -1.68 13.04 9.16
C ASP A 246 -0.48 13.40 10.06
N THR A 247 -0.63 13.14 11.36
CA THR A 247 0.39 13.42 12.37
C THR A 247 1.62 12.54 12.17
N ASN A 248 1.45 11.32 11.65
CA ASN A 248 2.54 10.42 11.36
C ASN A 248 3.20 10.80 10.03
N LYS A 249 4.47 11.21 10.09
CA LYS A 249 5.27 11.57 8.91
C LYS A 249 5.35 10.46 7.87
N LEU A 250 5.34 9.19 8.26
CA LEU A 250 5.42 8.07 7.32
C LEU A 250 4.14 7.98 6.46
N VAL A 251 2.98 8.23 7.05
CA VAL A 251 1.71 8.29 6.33
C VAL A 251 1.70 9.49 5.38
N ALA A 252 2.01 10.67 5.90
CA ALA A 252 1.98 11.91 5.11
C ALA A 252 2.96 11.87 3.92
N THR A 253 4.19 11.37 4.13
CA THR A 253 5.18 11.22 3.03
C THR A 253 4.81 10.12 2.04
N SER A 254 4.02 9.11 2.44
CA SER A 254 3.56 8.05 1.53
C SER A 254 2.57 8.57 0.49
N VAL A 255 1.80 9.61 0.79
CA VAL A 255 0.89 10.26 -0.17
C VAL A 255 1.66 10.78 -1.39
N LEU A 256 2.82 11.39 -1.17
CA LEU A 256 3.68 11.90 -2.24
C LEU A 256 4.30 10.80 -3.13
N LYS A 257 4.30 9.55 -2.65
CA LYS A 257 4.80 8.37 -3.40
C LYS A 257 3.69 7.66 -4.16
N SER A 258 2.44 8.11 -4.04
CA SER A 258 1.34 7.51 -4.79
C SER A 258 1.56 7.71 -6.29
N PRO A 259 1.40 6.67 -7.12
CA PRO A 259 1.50 6.81 -8.58
C PRO A 259 0.36 7.65 -9.17
N ARG A 260 -0.71 7.88 -8.41
CA ARG A 260 -1.92 8.62 -8.83
C ARG A 260 -1.92 10.08 -8.40
N ILE A 261 -0.81 10.60 -7.86
CA ILE A 261 -0.74 12.00 -7.42
C ILE A 261 -0.63 12.93 -8.63
N THR A 262 -1.52 13.91 -8.70
CA THR A 262 -1.56 14.90 -9.78
C THR A 262 -0.77 16.16 -9.42
N GLU A 263 -0.34 16.94 -10.43
CA GLU A 263 0.32 18.23 -10.16
C GLU A 263 -0.59 19.22 -9.45
N ASN A 264 -1.89 19.20 -9.76
CA ASN A 264 -2.89 20.07 -9.13
C ASN A 264 -3.02 19.79 -7.63
N GLU A 265 -2.92 18.53 -7.21
CA GLU A 265 -2.85 18.16 -5.80
C GLU A 265 -1.59 18.72 -5.14
N VAL A 266 -0.43 18.63 -5.79
CA VAL A 266 0.83 19.15 -5.24
C VAL A 266 0.79 20.68 -5.12
N VAL A 267 0.18 21.37 -6.09
CA VAL A 267 -0.09 22.82 -6.00
C VAL A 267 -0.95 23.12 -4.78
N HIS A 268 -2.04 22.37 -4.57
CA HIS A 268 -2.90 22.53 -3.41
C HIS A 268 -2.13 22.26 -2.10
N TYR A 269 -1.41 21.13 -2.02
CA TYR A 269 -0.67 20.72 -0.82
C TYR A 269 0.43 21.72 -0.47
N SER A 270 1.21 22.21 -1.43
CA SER A 270 2.27 23.19 -1.17
C SER A 270 1.77 24.48 -0.50
N GLY A 271 0.50 24.86 -0.69
CA GLY A 271 -0.13 26.01 -0.04
C GLY A 271 -0.61 25.78 1.40
N LEU A 272 -0.67 24.52 1.85
CA LEU A 272 -1.18 24.15 3.17
C LEU A 272 -0.12 24.36 4.25
N LYS A 273 -0.38 25.31 5.17
CA LYS A 273 0.58 25.69 6.24
C LYS A 273 0.75 24.62 7.34
N ASN A 274 -0.16 23.66 7.43
CA ASN A 274 -0.22 22.65 8.48
C ASN A 274 0.44 21.31 8.08
N LEU A 275 1.20 21.27 6.99
CA LEU A 275 1.93 20.07 6.55
C LEU A 275 3.15 19.75 7.43
N SER A 276 3.60 18.50 7.40
CA SER A 276 4.85 18.09 8.02
C SER A 276 6.06 18.67 7.27
N GLU A 277 7.17 18.92 7.97
CA GLU A 277 8.40 19.44 7.35
C GLU A 277 8.96 18.46 6.30
N ASP A 278 8.85 17.16 6.55
CA ASP A 278 9.29 16.12 5.63
C ASP A 278 8.55 16.19 4.29
N VAL A 279 7.22 16.36 4.29
CA VAL A 279 6.42 16.52 3.06
C VAL A 279 6.84 17.76 2.28
N VAL A 280 7.00 18.89 2.95
CA VAL A 280 7.41 20.15 2.31
C VAL A 280 8.81 20.03 1.71
N ARG A 281 9.72 19.35 2.41
CA ARG A 281 11.07 19.08 1.93
C ARG A 281 11.07 18.16 0.72
N ASP A 282 10.24 17.13 0.71
CA ASP A 282 10.14 16.19 -0.41
C ASP A 282 9.56 16.86 -1.66
N ILE A 283 8.50 17.68 -1.50
CA ILE A 283 7.98 18.51 -2.59
C ILE A 283 9.06 19.46 -3.13
N SER A 284 9.84 20.08 -2.24
CA SER A 284 10.91 21.02 -2.63
C SER A 284 12.06 20.35 -3.40
N LYS A 285 12.25 19.04 -3.26
CA LYS A 285 13.31 18.29 -3.96
C LYS A 285 12.85 17.71 -5.29
N HIS A 286 11.54 17.62 -5.53
CA HIS A 286 11.00 16.98 -6.72
C HIS A 286 11.14 17.88 -7.95
N PRO A 287 11.97 17.52 -8.96
CA PRO A 287 12.26 18.39 -10.09
C PRO A 287 11.05 18.57 -11.03
N GLY A 288 10.12 17.61 -11.08
CA GLY A 288 8.88 17.75 -11.85
C GLY A 288 7.98 18.84 -11.28
N TRP A 289 7.65 18.75 -9.99
CA TRP A 289 6.70 19.65 -9.34
C TRP A 289 7.26 21.06 -9.16
N THR A 290 8.56 21.19 -8.95
CA THR A 290 9.21 22.49 -8.80
C THR A 290 9.36 23.24 -10.13
N LYS A 291 8.99 22.67 -11.28
CA LYS A 291 8.85 23.46 -12.53
C LYS A 291 7.68 24.44 -12.44
N ASN A 292 6.59 24.03 -11.80
CA ASN A 292 5.39 24.83 -11.67
C ASN A 292 5.65 26.09 -10.82
N TYR A 293 5.33 27.25 -11.38
CA TYR A 293 5.56 28.55 -10.73
C TYR A 293 4.80 28.67 -9.40
N THR A 294 3.55 28.20 -9.36
CA THR A 294 2.69 28.31 -8.16
C THR A 294 3.27 27.49 -7.01
N VAL A 295 3.82 26.30 -7.29
CA VAL A 295 4.52 25.49 -6.28
C VAL A 295 5.71 26.25 -5.72
N LYS A 296 6.54 26.91 -6.56
CA LYS A 296 7.66 27.74 -6.08
C LYS A 296 7.19 28.87 -5.17
N VAL A 297 6.12 29.59 -5.54
CA VAL A 297 5.54 30.68 -4.73
C VAL A 297 5.09 30.14 -3.38
N ASN A 298 4.30 29.06 -3.39
CA ASN A 298 3.77 28.44 -2.18
C ASN A 298 4.88 27.98 -1.24
N LEU A 299 5.90 27.27 -1.77
CA LEU A 299 7.04 26.81 -0.99
C LEU A 299 7.83 27.98 -0.38
N VAL A 300 8.05 29.08 -1.10
CA VAL A 300 8.77 30.25 -0.52
C VAL A 300 7.96 30.91 0.61
N GLN A 301 6.63 30.91 0.51
CA GLN A 301 5.75 31.48 1.53
C GLN A 301 5.49 30.56 2.73
N HIS A 302 5.77 29.26 2.58
CA HIS A 302 5.46 28.24 3.57
C HIS A 302 6.45 28.26 4.76
N PRO A 303 5.98 28.22 6.03
CA PRO A 303 6.81 28.45 7.21
C PRO A 303 7.84 27.34 7.48
N LYS A 304 7.56 26.11 7.04
CA LYS A 304 8.43 24.92 7.25
C LYS A 304 9.32 24.58 6.05
N THR A 305 9.44 25.49 5.08
CA THR A 305 10.29 25.24 3.92
C THR A 305 11.77 25.38 4.29
N PRO A 306 12.63 24.42 3.89
CA PRO A 306 14.07 24.54 4.12
C PRO A 306 14.64 25.81 3.50
N LEU A 307 15.45 26.55 4.26
CA LEU A 307 16.02 27.84 3.85
C LEU A 307 16.71 27.78 2.48
N THR A 308 17.47 26.71 2.22
CA THR A 308 18.18 26.50 0.96
C THR A 308 17.24 26.46 -0.24
N ALA A 309 16.12 25.75 -0.12
CA ALA A 309 15.12 25.64 -1.17
C ALA A 309 14.41 26.99 -1.39
N SER A 310 14.02 27.67 -0.30
CA SER A 310 13.41 29.00 -0.40
C SER A 310 14.31 30.00 -1.13
N MET A 311 15.61 30.01 -0.85
CA MET A 311 16.58 30.91 -1.50
C MET A 311 16.79 30.59 -2.99
N GLN A 312 16.73 29.31 -3.36
CA GLN A 312 16.79 28.87 -4.76
C GLN A 312 15.56 29.33 -5.54
N PHE A 313 14.36 29.10 -5.01
CA PHE A 313 13.10 29.42 -5.69
C PHE A 313 12.85 30.93 -5.80
N LEU A 314 13.30 31.72 -4.84
CA LEU A 314 13.08 33.16 -4.77
C LEU A 314 13.62 33.92 -5.98
N LYS A 315 14.69 33.41 -6.63
CA LYS A 315 15.27 34.00 -7.86
C LYS A 315 14.28 34.01 -9.03
N PHE A 316 13.37 33.04 -9.06
CA PHE A 316 12.39 32.85 -10.14
C PHE A 316 11.07 33.60 -9.92
N LEU A 317 10.87 34.25 -8.76
CA LEU A 317 9.63 34.94 -8.44
C LEU A 317 9.46 36.26 -9.20
N ASN A 318 8.21 36.57 -9.51
CA ASN A 318 7.77 37.82 -10.12
C ASN A 318 7.75 38.97 -9.09
N LEU A 319 7.72 40.22 -9.59
CA LEU A 319 7.75 41.43 -8.76
C LEU A 319 6.63 41.46 -7.70
N ARG A 320 5.41 41.05 -8.08
CA ARG A 320 4.25 40.99 -7.19
C ARG A 320 4.49 40.04 -6.02
N ASP A 321 4.96 38.83 -6.30
CA ASP A 321 5.12 37.79 -5.28
C ASP A 321 6.35 38.07 -4.41
N LEU A 322 7.43 38.62 -4.97
CA LEU A 322 8.56 39.14 -4.19
C LEU A 322 8.11 40.21 -3.18
N ALA A 323 7.19 41.09 -3.59
CA ALA A 323 6.63 42.10 -2.68
C ALA A 323 5.85 41.46 -1.54
N GLN A 324 5.06 40.41 -1.82
CA GLN A 324 4.34 39.65 -0.79
C GLN A 324 5.29 38.95 0.18
N VAL A 325 6.28 38.20 -0.35
CA VAL A 325 7.28 37.49 0.46
C VAL A 325 8.05 38.45 1.36
N SER A 326 8.43 39.63 0.87
CA SER A 326 9.16 40.62 1.68
C SER A 326 8.39 41.10 2.93
N LYS A 327 7.06 41.04 2.89
CA LYS A 327 6.15 41.47 3.97
C LYS A 327 5.64 40.31 4.83
N ALA A 328 5.72 39.07 4.35
CA ALA A 328 5.10 37.90 4.97
C ALA A 328 5.79 37.46 6.28
N ARG A 329 5.16 37.67 7.43
CA ARG A 329 5.72 37.31 8.75
C ARG A 329 5.94 35.80 8.96
N THR A 330 5.24 34.96 8.20
CA THR A 330 5.38 33.49 8.24
C THR A 330 6.70 33.01 7.66
N VAL A 331 7.40 33.85 6.89
CA VAL A 331 8.63 33.50 6.19
C VAL A 331 9.86 33.88 7.04
N PRO A 332 10.89 33.03 7.09
CA PRO A 332 12.14 33.33 7.81
C PRO A 332 12.75 34.68 7.42
N ALA A 333 13.30 35.40 8.41
CA ALA A 333 13.87 36.73 8.21
C ALA A 333 14.94 36.82 7.10
N PRO A 334 15.84 35.83 6.93
CA PRO A 334 16.82 35.85 5.84
C PRO A 334 16.17 35.87 4.45
N VAL A 335 15.12 35.07 4.24
CA VAL A 335 14.38 34.99 2.97
C VAL A 335 13.66 36.31 2.69
N ARG A 336 13.04 36.94 3.71
CA ARG A 336 12.41 38.26 3.57
C ARG A 336 13.41 39.35 3.17
N LYS A 337 14.59 39.35 3.77
CA LYS A 337 15.66 40.30 3.44
C LYS A 337 16.13 40.12 1.99
N ALA A 338 16.34 38.88 1.56
CA ALA A 338 16.71 38.54 0.19
C ALA A 338 15.63 38.95 -0.83
N ALA A 339 14.34 38.71 -0.52
CA ALA A 339 13.22 39.17 -1.34
C ALA A 339 13.21 40.69 -1.53
N LYS A 340 13.44 41.46 -0.45
CA LYS A 340 13.48 42.93 -0.51
C LYS A 340 14.65 43.43 -1.37
N GLN A 341 15.82 42.80 -1.28
CA GLN A 341 16.99 43.14 -2.10
C GLN A 341 16.75 42.87 -3.59
N LEU A 342 16.20 41.70 -3.92
CA LEU A 342 15.91 41.34 -5.32
C LEU A 342 14.78 42.18 -5.91
N LEU A 343 13.76 42.55 -5.12
CA LEU A 343 12.72 43.47 -5.54
C LEU A 343 13.28 44.85 -5.87
N ASN A 344 14.19 45.39 -5.07
CA ASN A 344 14.84 46.67 -5.36
C ASN A 344 15.72 46.59 -6.62
N THR A 345 16.36 45.45 -6.84
CA THR A 345 17.23 45.23 -8.01
C THR A 345 16.40 45.13 -9.30
N LYS A 346 15.28 44.39 -9.29
CA LYS A 346 14.40 44.23 -10.46
C LYS A 346 13.52 45.46 -10.76
N ARG A 347 13.47 46.45 -9.85
CA ARG A 347 12.72 47.71 -10.04
C ARG A 347 13.59 48.83 -10.64
N ARG A 348 14.91 48.69 -10.58
CA ARG A 348 15.85 49.59 -11.26
C ARG A 348 15.98 49.17 -12.71
#